data_AF-A0A0A2HQY3-F1
#
_entry.id   AF-A0A0A2HQY3-F1
#
_cell.length_a   1.000
_cell.length_b   1.000
_cell.length_c   1.000
_cell.angle_alpha   90.00
_cell.angle_beta   90.00
_cell.angle_gamma   90.00
#
_symmetry.space_group_name_H-M   'P 1'
#
loop_
_entity.id
_entity.type
_entity.pdbx_description
1 polymer ?
#
loop_
_entity_poly.entity_id
_entity_poly.type
_entity_poly.pdbx_seq_one_letter_code
_entity_poly.pdbx_strand_id
1 'polypeptide(L)' 'MKQDTRTQQAVQALLNQGETEVVPSRSAKYRQFTRTSQGDFYWVGRCGAVRAGKSPSSSRSVTYKFQEDYKGYFPR' A
#
# COMPACT_ATOMS: atom_id res chain seq x y z
N MET A 1 -3.07 -16.63 -16.88
CA MET A 1 -2.84 -16.07 -15.53
C MET A 1 -3.40 -14.65 -15.53
N LYS A 2 -4.38 -14.33 -14.67
CA LYS A 2 -4.88 -12.95 -14.57
C LYS A 2 -3.72 -12.11 -14.07
N GLN A 3 -3.27 -11.16 -14.88
CA GLN A 3 -2.19 -10.25 -14.56
C GLN A 3 -2.54 -9.57 -13.23
N ASP A 4 -1.79 -9.86 -12.17
CA ASP A 4 -2.02 -9.23 -10.88
C ASP A 4 -1.92 -7.72 -11.06
N THR A 5 -3.01 -7.04 -10.76
CA THR A 5 -3.08 -5.59 -10.89
C THR A 5 -2.04 -4.97 -9.95
N ARG A 6 -1.42 -3.85 -10.33
CA ARG A 6 -0.41 -3.16 -9.49
C ARG A 6 -0.89 -2.91 -8.05
N THR A 7 -2.20 -2.79 -7.86
CA THR A 7 -2.85 -2.71 -6.55
C THR A 7 -2.73 -4.00 -5.74
N GLN A 8 -2.98 -5.16 -6.35
CA GLN A 8 -2.79 -6.46 -5.70
C GLN A 8 -1.32 -6.69 -5.34
N GLN A 9 -0.38 -6.28 -6.19
CA GLN A 9 1.06 -6.35 -5.90
C GLN A 9 1.42 -5.50 -4.67
N ALA A 10 0.94 -4.26 -4.61
CA ALA A 10 1.14 -3.38 -3.45
C ALA A 10 0.54 -3.95 -2.17
N VAL A 11 -0.66 -4.51 -2.26
CA VAL A 11 -1.37 -5.14 -1.14
C VAL A 11 -0.59 -6.36 -0.63
N GLN A 12 -0.15 -7.24 -1.53
CA GLN A 12 0.57 -8.45 -1.14
C GLN A 12 1.91 -8.10 -0.47
N ALA A 13 2.63 -7.11 -0.99
CA ALA A 13 3.86 -6.64 -0.37
C ALA A 13 3.63 -6.07 1.04
N LEU A 14 2.54 -5.32 1.29
CA LEU A 14 2.18 -4.86 2.63
C LEU A 14 1.86 -6.03 3.57
N LEU A 15 1.09 -7.01 3.11
CA LEU A 15 0.78 -8.20 3.89
C LEU A 15 2.04 -8.99 4.26
N ASN A 16 2.98 -9.13 3.32
CA ASN A 16 4.26 -9.81 3.56
C ASN A 16 5.18 -9.05 4.54
N GLN A 17 5.01 -7.73 4.65
CA GLN A 17 5.69 -6.91 5.65
C GLN A 17 5.08 -7.08 7.06
N GLY A 18 3.99 -7.84 7.18
CA GLY A 18 3.23 -8.01 8.42
C GLY A 18 2.23 -6.89 8.68
N GLU A 19 1.98 -6.03 7.70
CA GLU A 19 0.96 -4.99 7.81
C GLU A 19 -0.43 -5.57 7.55
N THR A 20 -1.42 -5.13 8.32
CA THR A 20 -2.78 -5.66 8.27
C THR A 20 -3.70 -4.67 7.57
N GLU A 21 -4.58 -5.17 6.69
CA GLU A 21 -5.61 -4.32 6.09
C GLU A 21 -6.64 -3.89 7.14
N VAL A 22 -6.96 -2.60 7.17
CA VAL A 22 -7.99 -2.03 8.03
C VAL A 22 -9.33 -2.09 7.30
N VAL A 23 -10.24 -2.93 7.80
CA VAL A 23 -11.60 -3.10 7.28
C VAL A 23 -12.62 -2.76 8.38
N PRO A 24 -13.57 -1.83 8.14
CA PRO A 24 -13.71 -1.03 6.93
C PRO A 24 -12.61 0.05 6.80
N SER A 25 -12.16 0.29 5.57
CA SER A 25 -11.25 1.40 5.29
C SER A 25 -11.94 2.73 5.61
N ARG A 26 -11.20 3.68 6.22
CA ARG A 26 -11.72 5.04 6.48
C ARG A 26 -11.85 5.88 5.21
N SER A 27 -11.44 5.34 4.06
CA SER A 27 -11.44 6.02 2.77
C SER A 27 -12.15 5.19 1.71
N ALA A 28 -13.10 5.79 0.99
CA ALA A 28 -13.75 5.16 -0.16
C ALA A 28 -12.82 5.02 -1.39
N LYS A 29 -11.69 5.74 -1.40
CA LYS A 29 -10.76 5.79 -2.55
C LYS A 29 -9.53 4.90 -2.36
N TYR A 30 -9.19 4.56 -1.13
CA TYR A 30 -7.95 3.88 -0.77
C TYR A 30 -8.24 2.68 0.10
N ARG A 31 -7.50 1.58 -0.14
CA ARG A 31 -7.36 0.51 0.85
C ARG A 31 -6.39 0.99 1.91
N GLN A 32 -6.73 0.78 3.17
CA GLN A 32 -5.95 1.25 4.31
C GLN A 32 -5.26 0.05 4.96
N PHE A 33 -3.99 0.19 5.30
CA PHE A 33 -3.23 -0.82 6.04
C PHE A 33 -2.58 -0.17 7.26
N THR A 34 -2.40 -0.95 8.32
CA THR A 34 -1.59 -0.54 9.46
C THR A 34 -0.17 -0.25 9.02
N ARG A 35 0.52 0.61 9.78
CA ARG A 35 1.97 0.79 9.66
C ARG A 35 2.60 0.59 11.02
N THR A 36 2.77 -0.67 11.37
CA THR A 36 3.10 -1.13 12.72
C THR A 36 4.39 -0.52 13.25
N SER A 37 5.35 -0.26 12.35
CA SER A 37 6.65 0.34 12.68
C SER A 37 6.63 1.83 13.03
N GLN A 38 5.60 2.59 12.62
CA GLN A 38 5.60 4.06 12.73
C GLN A 38 4.32 4.67 13.32
N GLY A 39 3.33 3.86 13.67
CA GLY A 39 2.09 4.34 14.30
C GLY A 39 1.14 5.13 13.37
N ASP A 40 1.36 5.03 12.06
CA ASP A 40 0.56 5.67 11.01
C ASP A 40 -0.12 4.60 10.12
N PHE A 41 -0.56 4.97 8.91
CA PHE A 41 -1.18 4.05 7.95
C PHE A 41 -0.50 4.07 6.59
N TYR A 42 -0.60 2.96 5.88
CA TYR A 42 -0.42 2.91 4.43
C TYR A 42 -1.76 3.04 3.72
N TRP A 43 -1.76 3.76 2.60
CA TRP A 43 -2.92 4.00 1.75
C TRP A 43 -2.60 3.52 0.34
N VAL A 44 -3.29 2.47 -0.12
CA VAL A 44 -3.11 1.88 -1.44
C VAL A 44 -4.25 2.34 -2.34
N GLY A 45 -3.92 3.07 -3.40
CA GLY A 45 -4.86 3.51 -4.42
C GLY A 45 -5.14 2.43 -5.47
N ARG A 46 -6.20 2.63 -6.25
CA ARG A 46 -6.65 1.67 -7.29
C ARG A 46 -5.64 1.41 -8.42
N CYS A 47 -4.63 2.25 -8.57
CA CYS A 47 -3.56 2.09 -9.57
C CYS A 47 -2.27 1.49 -8.99
N GLY A 48 -2.27 1.02 -7.74
CA GLY A 48 -1.08 0.55 -7.03
C GLY A 48 -0.20 1.66 -6.45
N ALA A 49 -0.68 2.91 -6.43
CA ALA A 49 0.01 4.00 -5.76
C ALA A 49 -0.05 3.78 -4.24
N VAL A 50 1.10 3.79 -3.58
CA VAL A 50 1.22 3.61 -2.13
C VAL A 50 1.61 4.93 -1.49
N ARG A 51 0.87 5.32 -0.46
CA ARG A 51 1.13 6.51 0.34
C ARG A 51 1.27 6.14 1.82
N ALA A 52 2.08 6.88 2.57
CA ALA A 52 2.25 6.67 4.00
C ALA A 52 1.92 7.93 4.79
N GLY A 53 1.15 7.79 5.86
CA GLY A 53 0.82 8.87 6.80
C GLY A 53 -0.53 8.69 7.50
N LYS A 54 -0.87 9.62 8.40
CA LYS A 54 -2.11 9.58 9.22
C LYS A 54 -3.40 9.64 8.41
N SER A 55 -3.41 10.32 7.28
CA SER A 55 -4.59 10.45 6.41
C SER A 55 -4.18 10.47 4.93
N PRO A 56 -5.11 10.23 3.98
CA PRO A 56 -4.79 10.33 2.56
C PRO A 56 -4.26 11.73 2.16
N SER A 57 -4.79 12.81 2.74
CA SER A 57 -4.39 14.18 2.42
C SER A 57 -3.05 14.60 3.01
N SER A 58 -2.68 14.09 4.20
CA SER A 58 -1.39 14.36 4.83
C SER A 58 -0.31 13.33 4.50
N SER A 59 -0.66 12.30 3.74
CA SER A 59 0.26 11.21 3.37
C SER A 59 1.20 11.60 2.23
N ARG A 60 2.41 11.05 2.26
CA ARG A 60 3.41 11.21 1.20
C ARG A 60 3.42 9.98 0.29
N SER A 61 3.63 10.18 -1.01
CA SER A 61 3.81 9.07 -1.95
C SER A 61 5.10 8.33 -1.59
N VAL A 62 5.00 7.03 -1.35
CA VAL A 62 6.14 6.15 -1.08
C VAL A 62 6.26 5.05 -2.14
N THR A 63 5.47 5.13 -3.21
CA THR A 63 5.42 4.15 -4.30
C THR A 63 6.81 3.76 -4.82
N TYR A 64 7.71 4.72 -5.03
CA TYR A 64 9.07 4.44 -5.51
C TYR A 64 9.90 3.60 -4.52
N LYS A 65 9.91 3.99 -3.24
CA LYS A 65 10.59 3.19 -2.19
C LYS A 65 9.97 1.80 -2.08
N PHE A 66 8.65 1.73 -2.16
CA PHE A 66 7.92 0.48 -2.15
C PHE A 66 8.30 -0.41 -3.35
N GLN A 67 8.41 0.15 -4.55
CA GLN A 67 8.84 -0.61 -5.74
C GLN A 67 10.31 -1.05 -5.65
N GLU A 68 11.19 -0.27 -5.02
CA GLU A 68 12.59 -0.63 -4.82
C GLU A 68 12.78 -1.73 -3.79
N ASP A 69 12.09 -1.62 -2.65
CA ASP A 69 12.12 -2.61 -1.57
C ASP A 69 11.42 -3.92 -2.00
N TYR A 70 10.45 -3.83 -2.91
CA TYR A 70 9.62 -4.94 -3.40
C TYR A 70 9.79 -5.20 -4.90
N LYS A 71 11.03 -5.14 -5.43
CA LYS A 71 11.36 -5.41 -6.84
C LYS A 71 10.84 -6.76 -7.38
N GLY A 72 10.56 -7.73 -6.51
CA GLY A 72 9.95 -9.02 -6.89
C GLY A 72 8.45 -8.96 -7.20
N TYR A 73 7.76 -7.89 -6.78
CA TYR A 73 6.30 -7.75 -6.92
C TYR A 73 5.88 -6.78 -8.01
N PHE A 74 6.76 -5.87 -8.46
CA PHE A 74 6.46 -4.95 -9.54
C PHE A 74 7.35 -5.26 -10.75
N PRO A 75 6.85 -5.98 -11.78
CA PRO A 75 7.62 -6.20 -13.00
C PRO A 75 7.90 -4.86 -13.69
N ARG A 76 9.13 -4.70 -14.22
CA ARG A 76 9.56 -3.50 -14.95
C ARG A 76 8.72 -3.27 -16.20
#